data_AF-A0A537IS25-F1
#
_entry.id   AF-A0A537IS25-F1
#
_cell.length_a   1.000
_cell.length_b   1.000
_cell.length_c   1.000
_cell.angle_alpha   90.00
_cell.angle_beta   90.00
_cell.angle_gamma   90.00
#
_symmetry.space_group_name_H-M   'P 1'
#
loop_
_entity.id
_entity.type
_entity.pdbx_description
1 polymer ?
#
loop_
_entity_poly.entity_id
_entity_poly.type
_entity_poly.pdbx_seq_one_letter_code
_entity_poly.pdbx_strand_id
1 'polypeptide(L)'
;MSTTFTIIPTKIDNDLTFQSVLSLANQTLKNQLDKLLINLSVGLSVNIHDNKEAYVNNINLNTKFIWADNEYAWFTVDKSNGGTDAYCEKLSEHLSDWDTYIQDTLGNVIVTPQLKQQITGCEYEWYFRRSAGQSPIISLAYGHLSAAVAKLTDGYIYTYDGAWHDNIFPATADQLLEVYFYPDKANNDEDYDWATRCIEGLKTEFDSR
;
A
#
# COMPACT_ATOMS: atom_id res chain seq x y z
N MET A 1 7.38 5.85 -15.36
CA MET A 1 7.09 6.55 -14.09
C MET A 1 6.33 5.59 -13.20
N SER A 2 6.67 5.49 -11.93
CA SER A 2 6.00 4.63 -10.95
C SER A 2 5.73 5.42 -9.69
N THR A 3 4.68 5.03 -8.97
CA THR A 3 4.34 5.63 -7.67
C THR A 3 4.58 4.64 -6.54
N THR A 4 5.00 5.11 -5.38
CA THR A 4 5.36 4.29 -4.22
C THR A 4 4.70 4.77 -2.94
N PHE A 5 4.28 3.82 -2.12
CA PHE A 5 3.84 4.04 -0.75
C PHE A 5 4.70 3.19 0.15
N THR A 6 5.47 3.84 1.00
CA THR A 6 6.33 3.18 1.98
C THR A 6 5.64 3.21 3.33
N ILE A 7 5.78 2.12 4.08
CA ILE A 7 5.17 1.91 5.39
C ILE A 7 6.27 1.76 6.42
N ILE A 8 6.35 2.73 7.32
CA ILE A 8 7.17 2.67 8.52
C ILE A 8 6.32 2.09 9.67
N PRO A 9 6.60 0.86 10.12
CA PRO A 9 5.83 0.23 11.19
C PRO A 9 6.20 0.78 12.58
N THR A 10 5.29 0.60 13.53
CA THR A 10 5.57 0.83 14.97
C THR A 10 5.53 -0.48 15.78
N LYS A 11 5.07 -1.57 15.15
CA LYS A 11 5.13 -2.93 15.68
C LYS A 11 5.14 -3.95 14.54
N ILE A 12 5.71 -5.13 14.81
CA ILE A 12 5.67 -6.29 13.89
C ILE A 12 5.33 -7.53 14.72
N ASP A 13 4.04 -7.86 14.76
CA ASP A 13 3.52 -8.97 15.56
C ASP A 13 3.29 -10.23 14.71
N ASN A 14 2.97 -11.35 15.37
CA ASN A 14 2.68 -12.61 14.68
C ASN A 14 1.40 -12.57 13.82
N ASP A 15 0.53 -11.58 14.06
CA ASP A 15 -0.70 -11.37 13.30
C ASP A 15 -0.44 -10.71 11.94
N LEU A 16 0.77 -10.17 11.70
CA LEU A 16 1.16 -9.64 10.39
C LEU A 16 1.55 -10.79 9.45
N THR A 17 0.56 -11.29 8.71
CA THR A 17 0.68 -12.41 7.77
C THR A 17 0.15 -12.00 6.40
N PHE A 18 0.51 -12.74 5.34
CA PHE A 18 -0.09 -12.51 4.03
C PHE A 18 -1.61 -12.65 4.05
N GLN A 19 -2.14 -13.60 4.81
CA GLN A 19 -3.58 -13.78 4.99
C GLN A 19 -4.24 -12.56 5.62
N SER A 20 -3.67 -12.00 6.70
CA SER A 20 -4.27 -10.85 7.38
C SER A 20 -4.22 -9.59 6.52
N VAL A 21 -3.10 -9.36 5.81
CA VAL A 21 -2.97 -8.25 4.84
C VAL A 21 -4.00 -8.38 3.72
N LEU A 22 -4.07 -9.54 3.05
CA LEU A 22 -5.05 -9.76 1.98
C LEU A 22 -6.49 -9.64 2.49
N SER A 23 -6.79 -10.16 3.67
CA SER A 23 -8.16 -10.12 4.22
C SER A 23 -8.61 -8.69 4.49
N LEU A 24 -7.75 -7.89 5.13
CA LEU A 24 -8.05 -6.49 5.44
C LEU A 24 -8.10 -5.62 4.19
N ALA A 25 -7.19 -5.83 3.24
CA ALA A 25 -7.18 -5.12 1.96
C ALA A 25 -8.46 -5.42 1.15
N ASN A 26 -8.84 -6.70 1.02
CA ASN A 26 -10.10 -7.09 0.35
C ASN A 26 -11.33 -6.47 1.05
N GLN A 27 -11.37 -6.49 2.38
CA GLN A 27 -12.47 -5.91 3.15
C GLN A 27 -12.60 -4.39 2.90
N THR A 28 -11.49 -3.66 3.01
CA THR A 28 -11.50 -2.20 2.84
C THR A 28 -11.76 -1.79 1.40
N LEU A 29 -11.22 -2.52 0.43
CA LEU A 29 -11.48 -2.34 -1.00
C LEU A 29 -12.96 -2.53 -1.32
N LYS A 30 -13.55 -3.65 -0.84
CA LYS A 30 -14.99 -3.89 -0.99
C LYS A 30 -15.81 -2.75 -0.42
N ASN A 31 -15.50 -2.30 0.80
CA ASN A 31 -16.22 -1.19 1.43
C ASN A 31 -16.15 0.10 0.60
N GLN A 32 -15.01 0.40 -0.04
CA GLN A 32 -14.89 1.56 -0.91
C GLN A 32 -15.70 1.39 -2.20
N LEU A 33 -15.64 0.23 -2.86
CA LEU A 33 -16.44 -0.06 -4.05
C LEU A 33 -17.95 0.09 -3.76
N ASP A 34 -18.41 -0.44 -2.63
CA ASP A 34 -19.79 -0.30 -2.16
C ASP A 34 -20.18 1.18 -1.97
N LYS A 35 -19.32 1.98 -1.32
CA LYS A 35 -19.54 3.44 -1.13
C LYS A 35 -19.58 4.21 -2.45
N LEU A 36 -18.78 3.80 -3.43
CA LEU A 36 -18.75 4.38 -4.78
C LEU A 36 -19.89 3.87 -5.68
N LEU A 37 -20.77 3.00 -5.15
CA LEU A 37 -21.86 2.35 -5.88
C LEU A 37 -21.37 1.56 -7.11
N ILE A 38 -20.18 0.97 -7.00
CA ILE A 38 -19.58 0.12 -8.04
C ILE A 38 -19.91 -1.33 -7.69
N ASN A 39 -20.81 -1.96 -8.45
CA ASN A 39 -21.18 -3.36 -8.24
C ASN A 39 -20.13 -4.31 -8.82
N LEU A 40 -18.97 -4.37 -8.15
CA LEU A 40 -17.84 -5.18 -8.55
C LEU A 40 -17.34 -6.00 -7.36
N SER A 41 -17.24 -7.32 -7.56
CA SER A 41 -16.56 -8.22 -6.62
C SER A 41 -15.23 -8.64 -7.22
N VAL A 42 -14.15 -8.27 -6.54
CA VAL A 42 -12.77 -8.65 -6.83
C VAL A 42 -12.14 -9.36 -5.64
N GLY A 43 -11.19 -10.24 -5.94
CA GLY A 43 -10.30 -10.87 -4.95
C GLY A 43 -8.86 -10.44 -5.20
N LEU A 44 -8.13 -10.21 -4.13
CA LEU A 44 -6.68 -10.01 -4.16
C LEU A 44 -5.96 -11.34 -3.90
N SER A 45 -4.96 -11.63 -4.73
CA SER A 45 -4.07 -12.78 -4.58
C SER A 45 -2.61 -12.31 -4.59
N VAL A 46 -1.69 -13.11 -4.05
CA VAL A 46 -0.27 -12.77 -4.02
C VAL A 46 0.62 -13.98 -4.16
N ASN A 47 1.70 -13.80 -4.92
CA ASN A 47 2.82 -14.74 -5.04
C ASN A 47 4.13 -14.00 -4.78
N ILE A 48 5.22 -14.75 -4.55
CA ILE A 48 6.56 -14.18 -4.40
C ILE A 48 7.37 -14.48 -5.65
N HIS A 49 8.01 -13.45 -6.18
CA HIS A 49 8.88 -13.51 -7.35
C HIS A 49 10.30 -13.20 -6.91
N ASP A 50 11.30 -13.85 -7.51
CA ASP A 50 12.67 -13.34 -7.41
C ASP A 50 12.84 -12.11 -8.33
N ASN A 51 13.76 -11.22 -8.00
CA ASN A 51 14.00 -10.00 -8.79
C ASN A 51 14.46 -10.26 -10.24
N LYS A 52 14.87 -11.50 -10.56
CA LYS A 52 15.21 -11.94 -11.92
C LYS A 52 14.03 -12.52 -12.69
N GLU A 53 12.88 -12.66 -12.04
CA GLU A 53 11.66 -13.30 -12.54
C GLU A 53 11.89 -14.72 -13.08
N ALA A 54 12.93 -15.38 -12.59
CA ALA A 54 13.25 -16.76 -12.95
C ALA A 54 12.30 -17.74 -12.25
N TYR A 55 11.76 -17.36 -11.09
CA TYR A 55 10.91 -18.21 -10.27
C TYR A 55 9.70 -17.47 -9.71
N VAL A 56 8.57 -18.19 -9.66
CA VAL A 56 7.35 -17.77 -8.96
C VAL A 56 7.06 -18.79 -7.89
N ASN A 57 7.07 -18.35 -6.64
CA ASN A 57 6.82 -19.17 -5.48
C ASN A 57 5.39 -18.94 -4.98
N ASN A 58 4.64 -20.04 -4.88
CA ASN A 58 3.40 -20.03 -4.10
C ASN A 58 3.76 -19.87 -2.63
N ILE A 59 3.02 -19.00 -1.94
CA ILE A 59 3.23 -18.75 -0.52
C ILE A 59 2.19 -19.45 0.34
N ASN A 60 2.58 -19.84 1.54
CA ASN A 60 1.62 -20.18 2.58
C ASN A 60 1.10 -18.87 3.19
N LEU A 61 -0.17 -18.56 3.00
CA LEU A 61 -0.74 -17.28 3.44
C LEU A 61 -0.64 -17.04 4.96
N ASN A 62 -0.46 -18.09 5.77
CA ASN A 62 -0.32 -17.96 7.22
C ASN A 62 1.12 -17.62 7.67
N THR A 63 2.08 -17.49 6.75
CA THR A 63 3.43 -17.03 7.10
C THR A 63 3.43 -15.54 7.36
N LYS A 64 4.42 -15.08 8.15
CA LYS A 64 4.64 -13.65 8.37
C LYS A 64 4.78 -12.91 7.03
N PHE A 65 4.33 -11.67 7.00
CA PHE A 65 4.44 -10.77 5.84
C PHE A 65 5.88 -10.24 5.67
N ILE A 66 6.85 -11.15 5.59
CA ILE A 66 8.28 -10.87 5.49
C ILE A 66 8.86 -11.86 4.49
N TRP A 67 9.66 -11.38 3.55
CA TRP A 67 10.33 -12.16 2.52
C TRP A 67 11.74 -11.62 2.26
N ALA A 68 12.51 -12.28 1.40
CA ALA A 68 13.90 -11.91 1.18
C ALA A 68 14.05 -10.64 0.34
N ASP A 69 15.12 -9.91 0.57
CA ASP A 69 15.46 -8.61 -0.02
C ASP A 69 15.64 -8.70 -1.56
N ASN A 70 15.94 -9.91 -2.06
CA ASN A 70 16.09 -10.22 -3.49
C ASN A 70 14.79 -10.73 -4.15
N GLU A 71 13.67 -10.59 -3.46
CA GLU A 71 12.34 -11.01 -3.89
C GLU A 71 11.34 -9.85 -3.77
N TYR A 72 10.24 -9.96 -4.52
CA TYR A 72 9.10 -9.05 -4.40
C TYR A 72 7.79 -9.83 -4.34
N ALA A 73 6.82 -9.29 -3.60
CA ALA A 73 5.47 -9.79 -3.57
C ALA A 73 4.68 -9.19 -4.74
N TRP A 74 4.12 -10.04 -5.60
CA TRP A 74 3.29 -9.63 -6.72
C TRP A 74 1.81 -9.82 -6.38
N PHE A 75 1.11 -8.71 -6.16
CA PHE A 75 -0.32 -8.72 -5.85
C PHE A 75 -1.14 -8.55 -7.11
N THR A 76 -2.01 -9.51 -7.39
CA THR A 76 -2.94 -9.45 -8.53
C THR A 76 -4.36 -9.19 -8.06
N VAL A 77 -5.13 -8.52 -8.91
CA VAL A 77 -6.57 -8.35 -8.73
C VAL A 77 -7.31 -9.27 -9.69
N ASP A 78 -8.15 -10.16 -9.18
CA ASP A 78 -8.98 -11.02 -10.01
C ASP A 78 -9.80 -10.17 -11.00
N LYS A 79 -9.92 -10.66 -12.23
CA LYS A 79 -10.59 -9.98 -13.35
C LYS A 79 -9.87 -8.72 -13.86
N SER A 80 -8.65 -8.40 -13.41
CA SER A 80 -7.79 -7.40 -14.06
C SER A 80 -6.51 -8.05 -14.60
N ASN A 81 -5.96 -7.48 -15.67
CA ASN A 81 -4.66 -7.87 -16.18
C ASN A 81 -3.59 -7.03 -15.49
N GLY A 82 -2.76 -7.66 -14.66
CA GLY A 82 -1.65 -7.00 -13.97
C GLY A 82 -1.82 -7.03 -12.45
N GLY A 83 -1.06 -6.18 -11.78
CA GLY A 83 -0.91 -6.18 -10.34
C GLY A 83 -0.02 -5.07 -9.83
N THR A 84 0.27 -5.08 -8.53
CA THR A 84 1.20 -4.15 -7.88
C THR A 84 2.26 -4.96 -7.16
N ASP A 85 3.52 -4.53 -7.30
CA ASP A 85 4.66 -5.10 -6.61
C ASP A 85 4.83 -4.49 -5.22
N ALA A 86 5.27 -5.29 -4.26
CA ALA A 86 5.69 -4.83 -2.95
C ALA A 86 7.04 -5.43 -2.58
N TYR A 87 7.79 -4.70 -1.77
CA TYR A 87 9.13 -5.06 -1.33
C TYR A 87 9.19 -4.97 0.19
N CYS A 88 10.05 -5.79 0.79
CA CYS A 88 10.28 -5.88 2.22
C CYS A 88 11.77 -5.59 2.44
N GLU A 89 12.08 -4.43 3.03
CA GLU A 89 13.45 -3.99 3.25
C GLU A 89 13.78 -4.03 4.75
N LYS A 90 15.03 -4.37 5.08
CA LYS A 90 15.51 -4.30 6.46
C LYS A 90 15.90 -2.86 6.82
N LEU A 91 15.30 -2.33 7.88
CA LEU A 91 15.61 -1.01 8.42
C LEU A 91 16.94 -0.98 9.19
N SER A 92 17.21 -2.02 9.97
CA SER A 92 18.21 -1.97 11.07
C SER A 92 19.66 -2.24 10.64
N GLU A 93 19.91 -2.71 9.41
CA GLU A 93 21.27 -3.04 8.95
C GLU A 93 21.99 -1.84 8.29
N HIS A 94 21.29 -0.76 7.92
CA HIS A 94 21.86 0.34 7.11
C HIS A 94 21.52 1.78 7.53
N LEU A 95 20.61 2.01 8.49
CA LEU A 95 20.28 3.36 8.95
C LEU A 95 21.29 3.89 9.97
N SER A 96 22.25 4.69 9.51
CA SER A 96 23.26 5.34 10.37
C SER A 96 22.71 6.53 11.18
N ASP A 97 21.55 7.08 10.78
CA ASP A 97 20.93 8.24 11.41
C ASP A 97 19.39 8.09 11.45
N TRP A 98 18.91 7.53 12.56
CA TRP A 98 17.48 7.36 12.82
C TRP A 98 16.74 8.68 13.01
N ASP A 99 17.40 9.73 13.51
CA ASP A 99 16.75 11.01 13.75
C ASP A 99 16.41 11.70 12.42
N THR A 100 17.36 11.69 11.49
CA THR A 100 17.16 12.19 10.13
C THR A 100 16.12 11.37 9.39
N TYR A 101 16.22 10.04 9.42
CA TYR A 101 15.23 9.17 8.75
C TYR A 101 13.81 9.39 9.29
N ILE A 102 13.63 9.47 10.62
CA ILE A 102 12.33 9.76 11.21
C ILE A 102 11.85 11.17 10.85
N GLN A 103 12.73 12.16 10.84
CA GLN A 103 12.36 13.52 10.43
C GLN A 103 11.91 13.57 8.96
N ASP A 104 12.62 12.89 8.06
CA ASP A 104 12.34 12.87 6.63
C ASP A 104 11.08 12.08 6.29
N THR A 105 10.79 11.00 7.03
CA THR A 105 9.61 10.14 6.80
C THR A 105 8.37 10.64 7.52
N LEU A 106 8.52 11.12 8.76
CA LEU A 106 7.42 11.44 9.66
C LEU A 106 7.22 12.95 9.88
N GLY A 107 7.93 13.85 9.19
CA GLY A 107 8.13 15.26 9.54
C GLY A 107 6.98 16.06 10.20
N ASN A 108 5.71 15.78 9.89
CA ASN A 108 4.54 16.45 10.48
C ASN A 108 3.89 15.71 11.68
N VAL A 109 4.39 14.53 12.05
CA VAL A 109 3.92 13.71 13.17
C VAL A 109 4.70 14.09 14.43
N ILE A 110 3.98 14.22 15.54
CA ILE A 110 4.61 14.41 16.84
C ILE A 110 5.26 13.10 17.27
N VAL A 111 6.58 13.00 17.09
CA VAL A 111 7.35 11.82 17.49
C VAL A 111 7.69 11.88 18.98
N THR A 112 6.98 11.09 19.77
CA THR A 112 7.31 10.90 21.20
C THR A 112 8.52 9.94 21.34
N PRO A 113 9.23 9.97 22.48
CA PRO A 113 10.30 8.99 22.74
C PRO A 113 9.85 7.53 22.64
N GLN A 114 8.61 7.25 23.04
CA GLN A 114 8.00 5.92 22.94
C GLN A 114 7.79 5.52 21.47
N LEU A 115 7.22 6.43 20.65
CA LEU A 115 7.02 6.17 19.22
C LEU A 115 8.35 5.97 18.50
N LYS A 116 9.36 6.79 18.80
CA LYS A 116 10.73 6.59 18.27
C LYS A 116 11.24 5.20 18.62
N GLN A 117 11.14 4.79 19.88
CA GLN A 117 11.60 3.47 20.33
C GLN A 117 10.88 2.33 19.58
N GLN A 118 9.56 2.45 19.40
CA GLN A 118 8.74 1.49 18.66
C GLN A 118 9.20 1.33 17.20
N ILE A 119 9.40 2.45 16.51
CA ILE A 119 9.90 2.49 15.13
C ILE A 119 11.30 1.86 15.05
N THR A 120 12.25 2.32 15.88
CA THR A 120 13.63 1.81 15.85
C THR A 120 13.77 0.35 16.27
N GLY A 121 12.76 -0.20 16.95
CA GLY A 121 12.70 -1.61 17.31
C GLY A 121 12.17 -2.52 16.20
N CYS A 122 11.64 -1.95 15.10
CA CYS A 122 11.18 -2.71 13.96
C CYS A 122 12.35 -3.01 13.01
N GLU A 123 12.46 -4.28 12.60
CA GLU A 123 13.55 -4.73 11.73
C GLU A 123 13.29 -4.47 10.24
N TYR A 124 12.03 -4.26 9.85
CA TYR A 124 11.62 -4.20 8.45
C TYR A 124 10.71 -3.00 8.17
N GLU A 125 10.75 -2.55 6.92
CA GLU A 125 9.74 -1.69 6.31
C GLU A 125 9.23 -2.34 5.01
N TRP A 126 8.12 -1.81 4.50
CA TRP A 126 7.58 -2.25 3.22
C TRP A 126 7.35 -1.05 2.33
N TYR A 127 7.57 -1.21 1.04
CA TYR A 127 7.02 -0.28 0.07
C TYR A 127 6.28 -1.01 -1.03
N PHE A 128 5.16 -0.43 -1.42
CA PHE A 128 4.38 -0.86 -2.57
C PHE A 128 4.73 0.04 -3.74
N ARG A 129 4.74 -0.51 -4.94
CA ARG A 129 4.98 0.21 -6.17
C ARG A 129 3.89 -0.09 -7.18
N ARG A 130 3.44 0.96 -7.85
CA ARG A 130 2.48 0.91 -8.94
C ARG A 130 3.08 1.56 -10.18
N SER A 131 2.90 0.93 -11.33
CA SER A 131 3.37 1.48 -12.61
C SER A 131 2.33 2.43 -13.23
N ALA A 132 2.78 3.47 -13.91
CA ALA A 132 1.90 4.35 -14.66
C ALA A 132 1.14 3.58 -15.76
N GLY A 133 -0.13 3.92 -15.97
CA GLY A 133 -0.98 3.31 -17.01
C GLY A 133 -1.65 1.99 -16.62
N GLN A 134 -1.49 1.54 -15.37
CA GLN A 134 -2.23 0.38 -14.86
C GLN A 134 -3.72 0.68 -14.69
N SER A 135 -4.55 -0.38 -14.67
CA SER A 135 -5.99 -0.25 -14.56
C SER A 135 -6.40 0.49 -13.28
N PRO A 136 -7.56 1.17 -13.28
CA PRO A 136 -8.09 1.81 -12.08
C PRO A 136 -8.21 0.87 -10.88
N ILE A 137 -8.58 -0.40 -11.09
CA ILE A 137 -8.75 -1.36 -9.99
C ILE A 137 -7.41 -1.76 -9.36
N ILE A 138 -6.34 -1.88 -10.14
CA ILE A 138 -4.98 -2.09 -9.61
C ILE A 138 -4.57 -0.89 -8.77
N SER A 139 -4.92 0.32 -9.23
CA SER A 139 -4.61 1.54 -8.49
C SER A 139 -5.35 1.61 -7.16
N LEU A 140 -6.64 1.24 -7.12
CA LEU A 140 -7.37 1.08 -5.85
C LEU A 140 -6.72 0.03 -4.95
N ALA A 141 -6.48 -1.17 -5.47
CA ALA A 141 -5.90 -2.28 -4.71
C ALA A 141 -4.56 -1.90 -4.07
N TYR A 142 -3.70 -1.19 -4.79
CA TYR A 142 -2.41 -0.68 -4.33
C TYR A 142 -2.56 0.13 -3.03
N GLY A 143 -3.43 1.15 -2.97
CA GLY A 143 -3.60 1.93 -1.74
C GLY A 143 -4.22 1.13 -0.59
N HIS A 144 -5.14 0.21 -0.88
CA HIS A 144 -5.74 -0.66 0.13
C HIS A 144 -4.75 -1.67 0.73
N LEU A 145 -3.83 -2.19 -0.09
CA LEU A 145 -2.75 -3.06 0.37
C LEU A 145 -1.79 -2.31 1.30
N SER A 146 -1.35 -1.11 0.89
CA SER A 146 -0.51 -0.25 1.74
C SER A 146 -1.21 0.12 3.05
N ALA A 147 -2.49 0.49 3.00
CA ALA A 147 -3.29 0.79 4.18
C ALA A 147 -3.45 -0.44 5.10
N ALA A 148 -3.62 -1.64 4.54
CA ALA A 148 -3.74 -2.85 5.33
C ALA A 148 -2.45 -3.14 6.13
N VAL A 149 -1.28 -3.01 5.51
CA VAL A 149 0.00 -3.18 6.20
C VAL A 149 0.14 -2.13 7.31
N ALA A 150 -0.06 -0.85 6.98
CA ALA A 150 0.03 0.23 7.96
C ALA A 150 -0.94 0.05 9.14
N LYS A 151 -2.15 -0.45 8.89
CA LYS A 151 -3.13 -0.71 9.95
C LYS A 151 -2.70 -1.86 10.86
N LEU A 152 -2.15 -2.94 10.30
CA LEU A 152 -1.72 -4.11 11.06
C LEU A 152 -0.46 -3.84 11.89
N THR A 153 0.38 -2.90 11.44
CA THR A 153 1.64 -2.53 12.10
C THR A 153 1.53 -1.24 12.93
N ASP A 154 0.33 -0.69 13.12
CA ASP A 154 0.10 0.66 13.67
C ASP A 154 1.09 1.70 13.09
N GLY A 155 1.41 1.54 11.81
CA GLY A 155 2.44 2.27 11.10
C GLY A 155 1.92 3.51 10.38
N TYR A 156 2.86 4.23 9.80
CA TYR A 156 2.60 5.40 8.95
C TYR A 156 2.99 5.09 7.52
N ILE A 157 2.21 5.62 6.59
CA ILE A 157 2.45 5.59 5.16
C ILE A 157 3.11 6.91 4.80
N TYR A 158 4.17 6.89 4.01
CA TYR A 158 4.79 8.08 3.44
C TYR A 158 5.20 7.82 1.98
N THR A 159 5.56 8.88 1.27
CA THR A 159 6.06 8.80 -0.10
C THR A 159 7.18 9.82 -0.32
N TYR A 160 8.10 9.50 -1.23
CA TYR A 160 9.14 10.41 -1.72
C TYR A 160 8.99 10.77 -3.21
N ASP A 161 8.00 10.20 -3.89
CA ASP A 161 7.90 10.29 -5.35
C ASP A 161 7.19 11.58 -5.84
N GLY A 162 6.58 12.35 -4.92
CA GLY A 162 5.79 13.54 -5.21
C GLY A 162 4.58 13.28 -6.13
N ALA A 163 4.26 12.01 -6.40
CA ALA A 163 3.18 11.62 -7.31
C ALA A 163 1.82 11.62 -6.62
N TRP A 164 1.82 11.75 -5.29
CA TRP A 164 0.65 11.94 -4.46
C TRP A 164 0.79 13.24 -3.69
N HIS A 165 -0.32 13.86 -3.34
CA HIS A 165 -0.28 15.09 -2.60
C HIS A 165 0.32 14.91 -1.20
N ASP A 166 1.45 15.59 -0.97
CA ASP A 166 2.21 15.58 0.28
C ASP A 166 1.40 16.04 1.51
N ASN A 167 0.22 16.63 1.34
CA ASN A 167 -0.51 17.26 2.43
C ASN A 167 -1.16 16.27 3.42
N ILE A 168 -1.35 15.01 3.03
CA ILE A 168 -1.82 13.97 3.95
C ILE A 168 -0.70 13.11 4.50
N PHE A 169 0.47 13.12 3.86
CA PHE A 169 1.60 12.26 4.21
C PHE A 169 2.55 12.99 5.18
N PRO A 170 3.13 12.25 6.14
CA PRO A 170 2.83 10.87 6.52
C PRO A 170 1.39 10.66 7.02
N ALA A 171 0.76 9.55 6.63
CA ALA A 171 -0.63 9.22 6.92
C ALA A 171 -0.76 7.90 7.68
N THR A 172 -1.69 7.80 8.62
CA THR A 172 -2.18 6.50 9.09
C THR A 172 -3.04 5.83 8.00
N ALA A 173 -3.28 4.54 8.13
CA ALA A 173 -4.18 3.80 7.24
C ALA A 173 -5.57 4.45 7.11
N ASP A 174 -6.15 4.90 8.23
CA ASP A 174 -7.50 5.50 8.25
C ASP A 174 -7.49 6.86 7.53
N GLN A 175 -6.46 7.69 7.75
CA GLN A 175 -6.31 8.98 7.06
C GLN A 175 -6.15 8.80 5.55
N LEU A 176 -5.35 7.81 5.10
CA LEU A 176 -5.24 7.51 3.68
C LEU A 176 -6.60 7.10 3.11
N LEU A 177 -7.26 6.11 3.71
CA LEU A 177 -8.52 5.56 3.20
C LEU A 177 -9.71 6.54 3.26
N GLU A 178 -9.61 7.62 4.03
CA GLU A 178 -10.62 8.69 4.05
C GLU A 178 -10.62 9.51 2.76
N VAL A 179 -9.46 9.68 2.13
CA VAL A 179 -9.28 10.56 0.96
C VAL A 179 -8.92 9.82 -0.32
N TYR A 180 -8.31 8.63 -0.19
CA TYR A 180 -7.79 7.85 -1.31
C TYR A 180 -8.91 7.49 -2.30
N PHE A 181 -8.79 7.92 -3.55
CA PHE A 181 -9.76 7.60 -4.62
C PHE A 181 -11.19 8.13 -4.38
N TYR A 182 -11.34 9.25 -3.68
CA TYR A 182 -12.60 9.99 -3.58
C TYR A 182 -12.48 11.35 -4.28
N PRO A 183 -13.17 11.59 -5.42
CA PRO A 183 -13.07 12.86 -6.14
C PRO A 183 -13.41 14.07 -5.26
N ASP A 184 -14.41 13.97 -4.39
CA ASP A 184 -14.81 15.03 -3.46
C ASP A 184 -13.79 15.33 -2.35
N LYS A 185 -12.73 14.52 -2.25
CA LYS A 185 -11.60 14.69 -1.33
C LYS A 185 -10.31 15.09 -2.04
N ALA A 186 -10.35 15.28 -3.36
CA ALA A 186 -9.21 15.73 -4.13
C ALA A 186 -8.77 17.14 -3.69
N ASN A 187 -7.46 17.38 -3.68
CA ASN A 187 -6.92 18.68 -3.27
C ASN A 187 -6.92 19.71 -4.41
N ASN A 188 -6.94 19.26 -5.65
CA ASN A 188 -6.96 20.11 -6.84
C ASN A 188 -7.74 19.44 -7.99
N ASP A 189 -7.90 20.19 -9.08
CA ASP A 189 -8.67 19.75 -10.24
C ASP A 189 -8.03 18.55 -10.97
N GLU A 190 -6.70 18.44 -10.99
CA GLU A 190 -6.00 17.32 -11.66
C GLU A 190 -6.28 15.99 -10.95
N ASP A 191 -6.23 15.99 -9.62
CA ASP A 191 -6.54 14.83 -8.78
C ASP A 191 -8.03 14.47 -8.84
N TYR A 192 -8.90 15.48 -8.85
CA TYR A 192 -10.34 15.30 -9.03
C TYR A 192 -10.63 14.59 -10.36
N ASP A 193 -10.04 15.09 -11.46
CA ASP A 193 -10.21 14.55 -12.80
C ASP A 193 -9.62 13.15 -12.91
N TRP A 194 -8.47 12.89 -12.28
CA TRP A 194 -7.88 11.56 -12.27
C TRP A 194 -8.73 10.54 -11.52
N ALA A 195 -9.18 10.87 -10.30
CA ALA A 195 -10.04 9.99 -9.50
C ALA A 195 -11.37 9.73 -10.22
N THR A 196 -11.97 10.76 -10.81
CA THR A 196 -13.23 10.66 -11.58
C THR A 196 -13.06 9.73 -12.78
N ARG A 197 -12.03 9.95 -13.61
CA ARG A 197 -11.72 9.08 -14.76
C ARG A 197 -11.48 7.64 -14.35
N CYS A 198 -10.82 7.40 -13.22
CA CYS A 198 -10.63 6.05 -12.72
C CYS A 198 -11.96 5.39 -12.33
N ILE A 199 -12.83 6.09 -11.61
CA ILE A 199 -14.16 5.58 -11.21
C ILE A 199 -15.04 5.30 -12.43
N GLU A 200 -15.06 6.19 -13.42
CA GLU A 200 -15.78 5.98 -14.68
C GLU A 200 -15.18 4.82 -15.49
N GLY A 201 -13.86 4.70 -15.50
CA GLY A 201 -13.12 3.58 -16.10
C GLY A 201 -13.51 2.24 -15.46
N LEU A 202 -13.67 2.18 -14.14
CA LEU A 202 -14.13 0.97 -13.45
C LEU A 202 -15.55 0.57 -13.87
N LYS A 203 -16.47 1.53 -13.99
CA LYS A 203 -17.84 1.23 -14.42
C LYS A 203 -17.85 0.65 -15.83
N THR A 204 -17.07 1.23 -16.74
CA THR A 204 -17.00 0.80 -18.15
C THR A 204 -16.21 -0.49 -18.39
N GLU A 205 -15.10 -0.73 -17.66
CA GLU A 205 -14.26 -1.93 -17.80
C GLU A 205 -15.01 -3.22 -17.45
N PHE A 206 -16.01 -3.14 -16.58
CA PHE A 206 -16.78 -4.29 -16.10
C PHE A 206 -18.21 -4.37 -16.66
N ASP A 207 -18.77 -3.30 -17.22
CA ASP A 207 -20.01 -3.36 -18.01
C ASP A 207 -19.81 -4.02 -19.39
N SER A 208 -18.56 -4.13 -19.86
CA SER A 208 -18.18 -4.65 -21.18
C SER A 208 -17.72 -6.11 -21.19
N ARG A 209 -17.82 -6.83 -20.06
CA ARG A 209 -17.46 -8.25 -19.91
C ARG A 209 -18.64 -9.09 -19.47
#